data_AF-A0A1G7FIP4-F1
#
_entry.id   AF-A0A1G7FIP4-F1
#
_cell.length_a   1.000
_cell.length_b   1.000
_cell.length_c   1.000
_cell.angle_alpha   90.00
_cell.angle_beta   90.00
_cell.angle_gamma   90.00
#
_symmetry.space_group_name_H-M   'P 1'
#
loop_
_entity.id
_entity.type
_entity.pdbx_description
1 polymer ?
#
loop_
_entity_poly.entity_id
_entity_poly.type
_entity_poly.pdbx_seq_one_letter_code
_entity_poly.pdbx_strand_id
1 'polypeptide(L)'
;MTLRYDEIGQRLRAFRLGSGMSAEEVANRIGISRTAVYRFEKGEVVKIETLIGLAELLNVSLPTLLGVEIEYISSAVTYFERLRQLETEANQIIVLAGPISYLLASDDFHESLERLLKESVPETADHRDQTLADIERIIEILKERKANYLSRRPTIVNLMSAHDIVRLLRSGFVGQPFLPPDDLSERRARARREVQHFIDLIEGEPIGVQVGLVTGTLPHSAFQIFRKGDVKTLSISPFRLGEQPNVRLGVAMITNTDEAIALHERTIDQMWRESLKGREAADYLRKLLETVDRENGITPDGQ
;
A
#
# COMPACT_ATOMS: atom_id res chain seq x y z
N MET A 1 27.68 9.11 -7.83
CA MET A 1 26.21 9.07 -7.88
C MET A 1 25.80 9.29 -9.33
N THR A 2 25.31 8.26 -10.01
CA THR A 2 24.88 8.38 -11.41
C THR A 2 23.41 8.77 -11.42
N LEU A 3 23.08 9.88 -12.07
CA LEU A 3 21.69 10.34 -12.18
C LEU A 3 20.88 9.32 -13.01
N ARG A 4 19.79 8.79 -12.43
CA ARG A 4 18.89 7.85 -13.11
C ARG A 4 17.67 8.58 -13.62
N TYR A 5 17.71 8.98 -14.90
CA TYR A 5 16.65 9.77 -15.52
C TYR A 5 15.30 9.05 -15.54
N ASP A 6 15.30 7.72 -15.67
CA ASP A 6 14.11 6.87 -15.53
C ASP A 6 13.41 7.06 -14.19
N GLU A 7 14.14 7.11 -13.08
CA GLU A 7 13.56 7.31 -11.76
C GLU A 7 13.05 8.74 -11.54
N ILE A 8 13.71 9.73 -12.14
CA ILE A 8 13.23 11.13 -12.16
C ILE A 8 11.89 11.18 -12.90
N GLY A 9 11.80 10.54 -14.07
CA GLY A 9 10.57 10.46 -14.85
C GLY A 9 9.42 9.77 -14.09
N GLN A 10 9.73 8.66 -13.40
CA GLN A 10 8.78 7.96 -12.55
C GLN A 10 8.23 8.85 -11.42
N ARG A 11 9.10 9.59 -10.72
CA ARG A 11 8.68 10.56 -9.69
C ARG A 11 7.84 11.68 -10.27
N LEU A 12 8.28 12.28 -11.38
CA LEU A 12 7.51 13.31 -12.09
C LEU A 12 6.09 12.84 -12.42
N ARG A 13 5.97 11.63 -12.96
CA ARG A 13 4.66 11.03 -13.24
C ARG A 13 3.82 10.88 -11.97
N ALA A 14 4.40 10.35 -10.89
CA ALA A 14 3.68 10.14 -9.64
C ALA A 14 3.17 11.45 -9.04
N PHE A 15 4.02 12.48 -8.96
CA PHE A 15 3.64 13.80 -8.46
C PHE A 15 2.61 14.49 -9.35
N ARG A 16 2.69 14.33 -10.68
CA ARG A 16 1.64 14.84 -11.58
C ARG A 16 0.30 14.14 -11.35
N LEU A 17 0.28 12.82 -11.21
CA LEU A 17 -0.97 12.10 -10.94
C LEU A 17 -1.59 12.54 -9.61
N GLY A 18 -0.78 12.70 -8.56
CA GLY A 18 -1.28 13.16 -7.27
C GLY A 18 -1.62 14.64 -7.18
N SER A 19 -1.17 15.47 -8.12
CA SER A 19 -1.63 16.86 -8.24
C SER A 19 -2.98 16.98 -8.98
N GLY A 20 -3.51 15.87 -9.52
CA GLY A 20 -4.74 15.85 -10.30
C GLY A 20 -4.62 16.47 -11.71
N MET A 21 -3.43 16.93 -12.11
CA MET A 21 -3.24 17.60 -13.41
C MET A 21 -3.02 16.59 -14.53
N SER A 22 -3.66 16.84 -15.67
CA SER A 22 -3.37 16.17 -16.93
C SER A 22 -1.98 16.58 -17.46
N ALA A 23 -1.40 15.73 -18.32
CA ALA A 23 -0.15 16.07 -19.01
C ALA A 23 -0.29 17.33 -19.88
N GLU A 24 -1.50 17.64 -20.35
CA GLU A 24 -1.80 18.83 -21.15
C GLU A 24 -1.80 20.10 -20.29
N GLU A 25 -2.41 20.07 -19.11
CA GLU A 25 -2.38 21.20 -18.17
C GLU A 25 -0.97 21.52 -17.70
N VAL A 26 -0.18 20.49 -17.38
CA VAL A 26 1.25 20.66 -17.03
C VAL A 26 2.01 21.26 -18.21
N ALA A 27 1.82 20.74 -19.43
CA ALA A 27 2.48 21.24 -20.62
C ALA A 27 2.19 22.73 -20.87
N ASN A 28 0.92 23.13 -20.76
CA ASN A 28 0.48 24.51 -20.95
C ASN A 28 1.07 25.46 -19.90
N ARG A 29 1.14 25.05 -18.63
CA ARG A 29 1.70 25.88 -17.54
C ARG A 29 3.21 26.04 -17.62
N ILE A 30 3.93 25.02 -18.11
CA ILE A 30 5.39 25.04 -18.27
C ILE A 30 5.81 25.65 -19.61
N GLY A 31 4.91 25.75 -20.60
CA GLY A 31 5.22 26.24 -21.94
C GLY A 31 5.95 25.20 -22.81
N ILE A 32 5.61 23.92 -22.66
CA ILE A 32 6.16 22.80 -23.44
C ILE A 32 5.04 22.01 -24.12
N SER A 33 5.38 21.04 -24.96
CA SER A 33 4.36 20.17 -25.58
C SER A 33 3.94 19.03 -24.64
N ARG A 34 2.68 18.56 -24.79
CA ARG A 34 2.19 17.35 -24.09
C ARG A 34 3.11 16.14 -24.32
N THR A 35 3.65 16.00 -25.53
CA THR A 35 4.62 14.94 -25.86
C THR A 35 5.92 15.10 -25.08
N ALA A 36 6.38 16.32 -24.79
CA ALA A 36 7.55 16.54 -23.95
C ALA A 36 7.31 16.02 -22.52
N VAL A 37 6.14 16.29 -21.93
CA VAL A 37 5.78 15.76 -20.60
C VAL A 37 5.90 14.24 -20.56
N TYR A 38 5.29 13.52 -21.52
CA TYR A 38 5.38 12.06 -21.56
C TYR A 38 6.81 11.53 -21.76
N ARG A 39 7.64 12.23 -22.52
CA ARG A 39 9.05 11.86 -22.71
C ARG A 39 9.84 12.01 -21.41
N PHE A 40 9.59 13.09 -20.67
CA PHE A 40 10.21 13.32 -19.36
C PHE A 40 9.76 12.26 -18.34
N GLU A 41 8.48 11.91 -18.33
CA GLU A 41 7.95 10.83 -17.47
C GLU A 41 8.52 9.44 -17.79
N LYS A 42 9.00 9.24 -19.02
CA LYS A 42 9.72 8.02 -19.45
C LYS A 42 11.22 8.06 -19.15
N GLY A 43 11.72 9.15 -18.60
CA GLY A 43 13.13 9.32 -18.25
C GLY A 43 14.02 9.79 -19.39
N GLU A 44 13.48 10.50 -20.39
CA GLU A 44 14.33 11.24 -21.31
C GLU A 44 15.01 12.43 -20.61
N VAL A 45 16.19 12.81 -21.10
CA VAL A 45 16.98 13.90 -20.52
C VAL A 45 16.21 15.22 -20.57
N VAL A 46 16.10 15.87 -19.41
CA VAL A 46 15.39 17.14 -19.23
C VAL A 46 16.40 18.23 -18.89
N LYS A 47 16.19 19.44 -19.41
CA LYS A 47 16.94 20.62 -19.00
C LYS A 47 16.65 20.95 -17.54
N ILE A 48 17.66 21.37 -16.79
CA ILE A 48 17.53 21.64 -15.36
C ILE A 48 16.48 22.73 -15.09
N GLU A 49 16.39 23.75 -15.95
CA GLU A 49 15.41 24.83 -15.84
C GLU A 49 13.97 24.31 -15.97
N THR A 50 13.73 23.38 -16.89
CA THR A 50 12.42 22.73 -17.06
C THR A 50 12.09 21.84 -15.86
N LEU A 51 13.08 21.13 -15.32
CA LEU A 51 12.89 20.29 -14.14
C LEU A 51 12.57 21.12 -12.89
N ILE A 52 13.21 22.28 -12.73
CA ILE A 52 12.89 23.26 -11.67
C ILE A 52 11.44 23.75 -11.82
N GLY A 53 11.04 24.17 -13.02
CA GLY A 53 9.66 24.62 -13.26
C GLY A 53 8.61 23.54 -12.98
N LEU A 54 8.90 22.28 -13.32
CA LEU A 54 8.04 21.14 -12.99
C LEU A 54 7.98 20.89 -11.47
N ALA A 55 9.11 21.00 -10.77
CA ALA A 55 9.17 20.85 -9.32
C ALA A 55 8.30 21.90 -8.61
N GLU A 56 8.45 23.17 -9.00
CA GLU A 56 7.64 24.29 -8.49
C GLU A 56 6.16 24.09 -8.79
N LEU A 57 5.81 23.74 -10.03
CA LEU A 57 4.42 23.52 -10.43
C LEU A 57 3.75 22.37 -9.68
N LEU A 58 4.50 21.29 -9.40
CA LEU A 58 4.02 20.12 -8.68
C LEU A 58 4.16 20.24 -7.16
N ASN A 59 4.63 21.39 -6.66
CA ASN A 59 4.88 21.65 -5.24
C ASN A 59 5.75 20.55 -4.58
N VAL A 60 6.82 20.17 -5.26
CA VAL A 60 7.80 19.18 -4.80
C VAL A 60 9.20 19.77 -4.90
N SER A 61 10.10 19.39 -4.01
CA SER A 61 11.47 19.85 -4.07
C SER A 61 12.21 19.21 -5.27
N LEU A 62 13.15 19.95 -5.85
CA LEU A 62 14.05 19.40 -6.86
C LEU A 62 14.85 18.19 -6.32
N PRO A 63 15.43 18.22 -5.10
CA PRO A 63 16.13 17.06 -4.54
C PRO A 63 15.26 15.79 -4.42
N THR A 64 13.97 15.94 -4.06
CA THR A 64 13.01 14.82 -4.05
C THR A 64 12.85 14.23 -5.44
N LEU A 65 12.68 15.06 -6.49
CA LEU A 65 12.60 14.57 -7.87
C LEU A 65 13.89 13.88 -8.33
N LEU A 66 15.05 14.38 -7.91
CA LEU A 66 16.35 13.80 -8.21
C LEU A 66 16.63 12.51 -7.42
N GLY A 67 15.82 12.20 -6.39
CA GLY A 67 16.00 11.01 -5.56
C GLY A 67 17.22 11.06 -4.65
N VAL A 68 17.65 12.26 -4.24
CA VAL A 68 18.85 12.48 -3.41
C VAL A 68 18.52 12.78 -1.95
N GLU A 69 17.24 12.88 -1.62
CA GLU A 69 16.71 13.01 -0.27
C GLU A 69 15.52 12.07 -0.06
N ILE A 70 14.94 12.14 1.14
CA ILE A 70 13.70 11.45 1.46
C ILE A 70 12.56 12.06 0.63
N GLU A 71 11.82 11.23 -0.10
CA GLU A 71 10.59 11.65 -0.78
C GLU A 71 9.50 11.83 0.28
N TYR A 72 9.07 13.07 0.54
CA TYR A 72 7.90 13.36 1.39
C TYR A 72 6.63 13.47 0.53
N ILE A 73 5.64 12.62 0.79
CA ILE A 73 4.47 12.45 -0.08
C ILE A 73 3.19 12.63 0.73
N SER A 74 2.45 13.70 0.46
CA SER A 74 1.15 13.98 1.10
C SER A 74 -0.07 13.45 0.33
N SER A 75 0.11 13.09 -0.94
CA SER A 75 -0.97 12.53 -1.78
C SER A 75 -0.92 11.01 -1.79
N ALA A 76 -2.02 10.37 -1.40
CA ALA A 76 -2.16 8.91 -1.49
C ALA A 76 -2.05 8.41 -2.94
N VAL A 77 -2.53 9.18 -3.92
CA VAL A 77 -2.38 8.88 -5.35
C VAL A 77 -0.89 8.82 -5.72
N THR A 78 -0.10 9.85 -5.36
CA THR A 78 1.35 9.86 -5.58
C THR A 78 2.00 8.66 -4.89
N TYR A 79 1.63 8.38 -3.64
CA TYR A 79 2.22 7.30 -2.87
C TYR A 79 1.98 5.93 -3.50
N PHE A 80 0.74 5.60 -3.85
CA PHE A 80 0.43 4.31 -4.46
C PHE A 80 1.01 4.17 -5.86
N GLU A 81 1.13 5.26 -6.65
CA GLU A 81 1.85 5.23 -7.92
C GLU A 81 3.35 4.97 -7.70
N ARG A 82 3.99 5.58 -6.70
CA ARG A 82 5.38 5.28 -6.34
C ARG A 82 5.55 3.84 -5.90
N LEU A 83 4.64 3.29 -5.09
CA LEU A 83 4.65 1.87 -4.74
C LEU A 83 4.56 1.00 -5.99
N ARG A 84 3.63 1.27 -6.91
CA ARG A 84 3.48 0.52 -8.16
C ARG A 84 4.77 0.50 -8.98
N GLN A 85 5.46 1.64 -9.07
CA GLN A 85 6.74 1.75 -9.78
C GLN A 85 7.84 0.93 -9.09
N LEU A 86 7.98 1.03 -7.77
CA LEU A 86 8.97 0.27 -6.99
C LEU A 86 8.71 -1.25 -7.06
N GLU A 87 7.45 -1.67 -6.92
CA GLU A 87 7.02 -3.07 -7.02
C GLU A 87 7.28 -3.66 -8.40
N THR A 88 7.08 -2.86 -9.45
CA THR A 88 7.28 -3.28 -10.83
C THR A 88 8.72 -3.71 -11.09
N GLU A 89 9.69 -3.17 -10.35
CA GLU A 89 11.11 -3.44 -10.56
C GLU A 89 11.71 -4.41 -9.53
N ALA A 90 11.05 -4.56 -8.37
CA ALA A 90 11.55 -5.36 -7.26
C ALA A 90 11.73 -6.85 -7.60
N ASN A 91 12.77 -7.44 -7.04
CA ASN A 91 12.97 -8.89 -6.97
C ASN A 91 12.39 -9.47 -5.68
N GLN A 92 12.41 -8.68 -4.60
CA GLN A 92 11.84 -9.02 -3.31
C GLN A 92 11.14 -7.83 -2.68
N ILE A 93 10.02 -8.09 -2.01
CA ILE A 93 9.22 -7.13 -1.28
C ILE A 93 9.04 -7.65 0.15
N ILE A 94 9.37 -6.84 1.15
CA ILE A 94 9.06 -7.12 2.55
C ILE A 94 7.96 -6.15 2.96
N VAL A 95 6.86 -6.68 3.49
CA VAL A 95 5.68 -5.91 3.86
C VAL A 95 5.40 -6.08 5.35
N LEU A 96 5.39 -4.96 6.06
CA LEU A 96 4.81 -4.82 7.40
C LEU A 96 3.72 -3.76 7.31
N ALA A 97 2.51 -4.16 6.94
CA ALA A 97 1.42 -3.19 6.76
C ALA A 97 0.06 -3.82 7.02
N GLY A 98 -0.65 -3.29 8.02
CA GLY A 98 -2.03 -3.67 8.35
C GLY A 98 -2.22 -5.16 8.64
N PRO A 99 -3.45 -5.59 8.92
CA PRO A 99 -3.76 -7.01 9.01
C PRO A 99 -3.66 -7.71 7.65
N ILE A 100 -3.84 -7.00 6.53
CA ILE A 100 -3.97 -7.56 5.17
C ILE A 100 -2.95 -6.93 4.22
N SER A 101 -2.13 -7.77 3.58
CA SER A 101 -1.25 -7.35 2.49
C SER A 101 -2.01 -7.30 1.17
N TYR A 102 -2.11 -6.11 0.56
CA TYR A 102 -2.89 -5.89 -0.68
C TYR A 102 -2.51 -6.84 -1.83
N LEU A 103 -1.21 -7.09 -2.04
CA LEU A 103 -0.74 -7.96 -3.14
C LEU A 103 -1.12 -9.44 -2.94
N LEU A 104 -1.27 -9.86 -1.67
CA LEU A 104 -1.65 -11.22 -1.29
C LEU A 104 -3.14 -11.39 -1.00
N ALA A 105 -3.88 -10.28 -0.89
CA ALA A 105 -5.31 -10.29 -0.60
C ALA A 105 -6.13 -10.99 -1.69
N SER A 106 -7.33 -11.45 -1.29
CA SER A 106 -8.29 -12.13 -2.17
C SER A 106 -8.95 -11.18 -3.17
N ASP A 107 -9.59 -11.75 -4.19
CA ASP A 107 -10.37 -10.98 -5.15
C ASP A 107 -11.61 -10.33 -4.50
N ASP A 108 -12.26 -10.98 -3.51
CA ASP A 108 -13.40 -10.40 -2.74
C ASP A 108 -13.00 -9.13 -2.00
N PHE A 109 -11.77 -9.09 -1.46
CA PHE A 109 -11.23 -7.87 -0.85
C PHE A 109 -11.02 -6.77 -1.90
N HIS A 110 -10.47 -7.09 -3.07
CA HIS A 110 -10.24 -6.10 -4.12
C HIS A 110 -11.53 -5.51 -4.68
N GLU A 111 -12.56 -6.34 -4.91
CA GLU A 111 -13.85 -5.91 -5.42
C GLU A 111 -14.59 -4.99 -4.44
N SER A 112 -14.42 -5.20 -3.14
CA SER A 112 -15.08 -4.40 -2.10
C SER A 112 -14.30 -3.15 -1.67
N LEU A 113 -13.02 -3.05 -2.02
CA LEU A 113 -12.13 -1.99 -1.55
C LEU A 113 -12.59 -0.59 -1.95
N GLU A 114 -13.10 -0.41 -3.17
CA GLU A 114 -13.57 0.91 -3.61
C GLU A 114 -14.72 1.43 -2.74
N ARG A 115 -15.70 0.58 -2.44
CA ARG A 115 -16.81 0.91 -1.54
C ARG A 115 -16.27 1.28 -0.15
N LEU A 116 -15.34 0.48 0.36
CA LEU A 116 -14.72 0.71 1.67
C LEU A 116 -14.01 2.07 1.75
N LEU A 117 -13.22 2.43 0.73
CA LEU A 117 -12.52 3.71 0.68
C LEU A 117 -13.49 4.89 0.52
N LYS A 118 -14.52 4.77 -0.32
CA LYS A 118 -15.54 5.83 -0.49
C LYS A 118 -16.33 6.06 0.79
N GLU A 119 -16.62 5.00 1.53
CA GLU A 119 -17.28 5.04 2.84
C GLU A 119 -16.44 5.76 3.91
N SER A 120 -15.11 5.74 3.80
CA SER A 120 -14.21 6.39 4.75
C SER A 120 -14.07 7.90 4.58
N VAL A 121 -14.81 8.49 3.64
CA VAL A 121 -14.78 9.92 3.34
C VAL A 121 -15.98 10.58 4.02
N PRO A 122 -15.78 11.35 5.12
CA PRO A 122 -16.87 12.07 5.77
C PRO A 122 -17.67 12.93 4.79
N GLU A 123 -18.98 13.03 4.98
CA GLU A 123 -19.85 13.88 4.14
C GLU A 123 -19.46 15.37 4.24
N THR A 124 -19.00 15.80 5.42
CA THR A 124 -18.57 17.18 5.72
C THR A 124 -17.12 17.47 5.32
N ALA A 125 -16.49 16.55 4.59
CA ALA A 125 -15.13 16.68 4.17
C ALA A 125 -14.90 17.83 3.19
N ASP A 126 -13.90 18.67 3.48
CA ASP A 126 -13.35 19.58 2.48
C ASP A 126 -12.86 18.80 1.25
N HIS A 127 -13.11 19.35 0.06
CA HIS A 127 -12.71 18.77 -1.22
C HIS A 127 -13.17 17.30 -1.40
N ARG A 128 -14.36 16.96 -0.91
CA ARG A 128 -14.92 15.60 -0.99
C ARG A 128 -14.93 15.04 -2.41
N ASP A 129 -15.39 15.82 -3.40
CA ASP A 129 -15.48 15.36 -4.78
C ASP A 129 -14.10 15.03 -5.37
N GLN A 130 -13.09 15.85 -5.04
CA GLN A 130 -11.71 15.56 -5.42
C GLN A 130 -11.21 14.28 -4.74
N THR A 131 -11.51 14.09 -3.45
CA THR A 131 -11.13 12.88 -2.71
C THR A 131 -11.75 11.62 -3.33
N LEU A 132 -13.02 11.69 -3.76
CA LEU A 132 -13.69 10.57 -4.43
C LEU A 132 -13.07 10.27 -5.79
N ALA A 133 -12.72 11.30 -6.58
CA ALA A 133 -12.00 11.13 -7.82
C ALA A 133 -10.58 10.55 -7.60
N ASP A 134 -9.92 10.93 -6.51
CA ASP A 134 -8.62 10.37 -6.13
C ASP A 134 -8.73 8.90 -5.72
N ILE A 135 -9.81 8.50 -5.04
CA ILE A 135 -10.08 7.09 -4.74
C ILE A 135 -10.22 6.28 -6.03
N GLU A 136 -10.92 6.78 -7.03
CA GLU A 136 -11.04 6.09 -8.33
C GLU A 136 -9.67 5.90 -8.99
N ARG A 137 -8.82 6.94 -8.98
CA ARG A 137 -7.43 6.84 -9.47
C ARG A 137 -6.61 5.83 -8.65
N ILE A 138 -6.75 5.84 -7.33
CA ILE A 138 -6.08 4.88 -6.45
C ILE A 138 -6.49 3.47 -6.82
N ILE A 139 -7.78 3.19 -6.99
CA ILE A 139 -8.28 1.86 -7.35
C ILE A 139 -7.67 1.36 -8.66
N GLU A 140 -7.56 2.22 -9.68
CA GLU A 140 -6.89 1.85 -10.94
C GLU A 140 -5.40 1.53 -10.74
N ILE A 141 -4.68 2.35 -9.96
CA ILE A 141 -3.28 2.08 -9.60
C ILE A 141 -3.15 0.74 -8.86
N LEU A 142 -4.06 0.47 -7.92
CA LEU A 142 -4.07 -0.76 -7.12
C LEU A 142 -4.32 -2.00 -8.00
N LYS A 143 -5.25 -1.93 -8.97
CA LYS A 143 -5.47 -3.00 -9.96
C LYS A 143 -4.19 -3.27 -10.77
N GLU A 144 -3.51 -2.22 -11.24
CA GLU A 144 -2.22 -2.38 -11.93
C GLU A 144 -1.15 -3.02 -11.03
N ARG A 145 -1.09 -2.65 -9.73
CA ARG A 145 -0.16 -3.26 -8.76
C ARG A 145 -0.37 -4.76 -8.65
N LYS A 146 -1.63 -5.21 -8.49
CA LYS A 146 -1.95 -6.65 -8.41
C LYS A 146 -1.62 -7.38 -9.71
N ALA A 147 -1.94 -6.79 -10.86
CA ALA A 147 -1.62 -7.37 -12.18
C ALA A 147 -0.10 -7.51 -12.40
N ASN A 148 0.67 -6.47 -12.05
CA ASN A 148 2.13 -6.49 -12.14
C ASN A 148 2.73 -7.57 -11.22
N TYR A 149 2.23 -7.67 -9.99
CA TYR A 149 2.65 -8.73 -9.08
C TYR A 149 2.34 -10.13 -9.63
N LEU A 150 1.13 -10.37 -10.15
CA LEU A 150 0.75 -11.69 -10.66
C LEU A 150 1.55 -12.13 -11.89
N SER A 151 1.97 -11.19 -12.73
CA SER A 151 2.77 -11.47 -13.93
C SER A 151 4.23 -11.81 -13.65
N ARG A 152 4.85 -11.17 -12.64
CA ARG A 152 6.27 -11.35 -12.30
C ARG A 152 6.52 -12.23 -11.08
N ARG A 153 5.58 -12.24 -10.14
CA ARG A 153 5.63 -12.90 -8.82
C ARG A 153 6.98 -12.72 -8.11
N PRO A 154 7.42 -11.47 -7.84
CA PRO A 154 8.60 -11.25 -7.01
C PRO A 154 8.38 -11.89 -5.62
N THR A 155 9.47 -12.28 -4.96
CA THR A 155 9.37 -12.87 -3.61
C THR A 155 8.76 -11.85 -2.66
N ILE A 156 7.80 -12.28 -1.85
CA ILE A 156 7.14 -11.44 -0.86
C ILE A 156 7.22 -12.06 0.53
N VAL A 157 7.72 -11.28 1.49
CA VAL A 157 7.70 -11.61 2.91
C VAL A 157 6.68 -10.70 3.57
N ASN A 158 5.61 -11.27 4.13
CA ASN A 158 4.55 -10.53 4.81
C ASN A 158 4.61 -10.81 6.31
N LEU A 159 4.69 -9.75 7.12
CA LEU A 159 4.57 -9.81 8.57
C LEU A 159 3.21 -9.26 9.00
N MET A 160 2.41 -10.11 9.65
CA MET A 160 1.04 -9.79 10.09
C MET A 160 0.94 -9.79 11.62
N SER A 161 0.09 -8.94 12.17
CA SER A 161 -0.19 -8.87 13.61
C SER A 161 -1.41 -9.71 13.97
N ALA A 162 -1.28 -10.63 14.92
CA ALA A 162 -2.42 -11.34 15.49
C ALA A 162 -3.42 -10.36 16.14
N HIS A 163 -2.94 -9.29 16.78
CA HIS A 163 -3.79 -8.27 17.39
C HIS A 163 -4.60 -7.49 16.36
N ASP A 164 -3.98 -7.12 15.24
CA ASP A 164 -4.68 -6.40 14.16
C ASP A 164 -5.70 -7.32 13.47
N ILE A 165 -5.39 -8.62 13.35
CA ILE A 165 -6.34 -9.62 12.83
C ILE A 165 -7.56 -9.75 13.76
N VAL A 166 -7.37 -9.85 15.07
CA VAL A 166 -8.49 -9.87 16.03
C VAL A 166 -9.34 -8.60 15.92
N ARG A 167 -8.69 -7.44 15.79
CA ARG A 167 -9.38 -6.16 15.66
C ARG A 167 -10.20 -6.12 14.36
N LEU A 168 -9.62 -6.53 13.23
CA LEU A 168 -10.30 -6.69 11.94
C LEU A 168 -11.48 -7.66 12.01
N LEU A 169 -11.35 -8.81 12.67
CA LEU A 169 -12.43 -9.80 12.78
C LEU A 169 -13.61 -9.27 13.63
N ARG A 170 -13.33 -8.44 14.62
CA ARG A 170 -14.35 -7.81 15.47
C ARG A 170 -15.01 -6.60 14.81
N SER A 171 -14.26 -5.80 14.06
CA SER A 171 -14.79 -4.61 13.39
C SER A 171 -15.43 -4.95 12.05
N GLY A 172 -14.90 -5.91 11.31
CA GLY A 172 -15.12 -6.06 9.88
C GLY A 172 -14.41 -4.98 9.05
N PHE A 173 -14.53 -5.07 7.73
CA PHE A 173 -14.10 -4.02 6.80
C PHE A 173 -15.11 -2.86 6.78
N VAL A 174 -14.87 -1.88 7.64
CA VAL A 174 -15.72 -0.70 7.85
C VAL A 174 -14.97 0.58 7.50
N GLY A 175 -15.61 1.46 6.74
CA GLY A 175 -15.06 2.76 6.35
C GLY A 175 -15.44 3.86 7.34
N GLN A 176 -16.60 3.72 7.98
CA GLN A 176 -17.11 4.65 8.99
C GLN A 176 -17.61 3.90 10.24
N PRO A 177 -17.62 4.57 11.42
CA PRO A 177 -18.17 3.97 12.63
C PRO A 177 -19.71 3.85 12.55
N PHE A 178 -20.26 3.00 13.41
CA PHE A 178 -21.71 2.87 13.66
C PHE A 178 -22.57 2.46 12.45
N LEU A 179 -22.08 1.51 11.65
CA LEU A 179 -22.90 0.88 10.61
C LEU A 179 -24.12 0.14 11.20
N PRO A 180 -25.22 0.02 10.43
CA PRO A 180 -26.35 -0.83 10.79
C PRO A 180 -25.92 -2.28 11.10
N PRO A 181 -26.60 -2.99 12.00
CA PRO A 181 -26.21 -4.35 12.40
C PRO A 181 -26.08 -5.35 11.24
N ASP A 182 -26.98 -5.29 10.25
CA ASP A 182 -26.95 -6.19 9.10
C ASP A 182 -25.72 -5.95 8.21
N ASP A 183 -25.40 -4.69 7.94
CA ASP A 183 -24.19 -4.30 7.22
C ASP A 183 -22.94 -4.76 7.99
N LEU A 184 -22.92 -4.57 9.31
CA LEU A 184 -21.79 -4.97 10.15
C LEU A 184 -21.56 -6.49 10.12
N SER A 185 -22.63 -7.29 10.13
CA SER A 185 -22.54 -8.74 9.98
C SER A 185 -21.90 -9.13 8.63
N GLU A 186 -22.33 -8.49 7.54
CA GLU A 186 -21.73 -8.69 6.21
C GLU A 186 -20.23 -8.31 6.20
N ARG A 187 -19.87 -7.17 6.81
CA ARG A 187 -18.47 -6.70 6.87
C ARG A 187 -17.57 -7.62 7.68
N ARG A 188 -18.08 -8.19 8.78
CA ARG A 188 -17.39 -9.21 9.59
C ARG A 188 -17.24 -10.52 8.83
N ALA A 189 -18.28 -10.95 8.10
CA ALA A 189 -18.21 -12.14 7.27
C ALA A 189 -17.16 -12.02 6.16
N ARG A 190 -17.02 -10.85 5.52
CA ARG A 190 -15.94 -10.54 4.56
C ARG A 190 -14.56 -10.61 5.21
N ALA A 191 -14.39 -9.97 6.38
CA ALA A 191 -13.13 -10.03 7.13
C ALA A 191 -12.75 -11.47 7.50
N ARG A 192 -13.72 -12.27 7.94
CA ARG A 192 -13.54 -13.70 8.21
C ARG A 192 -13.05 -14.47 6.97
N ARG A 193 -13.70 -14.28 5.82
CA ARG A 193 -13.28 -14.93 4.55
C ARG A 193 -11.88 -14.51 4.14
N GLU A 194 -11.51 -13.24 4.35
CA GLU A 194 -10.16 -12.78 4.05
C GLU A 194 -9.12 -13.45 4.95
N VAL A 195 -9.39 -13.58 6.26
CA VAL A 195 -8.48 -14.30 7.16
C VAL A 195 -8.41 -15.80 6.78
N GLN A 196 -9.51 -16.40 6.36
CA GLN A 196 -9.51 -17.77 5.84
C GLN A 196 -8.65 -17.90 4.58
N HIS A 197 -8.74 -16.95 3.64
CA HIS A 197 -7.86 -16.89 2.47
C HIS A 197 -6.37 -16.84 2.87
N PHE A 198 -6.01 -16.08 3.91
CA PHE A 198 -4.63 -16.07 4.43
C PHE A 198 -4.22 -17.39 5.09
N ILE A 199 -5.13 -18.09 5.78
CA ILE A 199 -4.87 -19.44 6.30
C ILE A 199 -4.54 -20.38 5.14
N ASP A 200 -5.38 -20.40 4.11
CA ASP A 200 -5.19 -21.25 2.93
C ASP A 200 -3.89 -20.90 2.20
N LEU A 201 -3.54 -19.60 2.11
CA LEU A 201 -2.28 -19.12 1.54
C LEU A 201 -1.06 -19.59 2.35
N ILE A 202 -1.13 -19.54 3.68
CA ILE A 202 -0.05 -19.98 4.58
C ILE A 202 0.19 -21.48 4.44
N GLU A 203 -0.87 -22.28 4.31
CA GLU A 203 -0.76 -23.74 4.18
C GLU A 203 -0.40 -24.21 2.78
N GLY A 204 -0.83 -23.46 1.77
CA GLY A 204 -0.49 -23.75 0.37
C GLY A 204 0.97 -23.48 0.03
N GLU A 205 1.70 -22.73 0.88
CA GLU A 205 3.12 -22.38 0.74
C GLU A 205 3.54 -22.06 -0.71
N PRO A 206 2.86 -21.13 -1.41
CA PRO A 206 3.17 -20.87 -2.80
C PRO A 206 4.60 -20.35 -2.95
N ILE A 207 5.27 -20.78 -4.01
CA ILE A 207 6.68 -20.41 -4.27
C ILE A 207 6.83 -18.89 -4.25
N GLY A 208 7.77 -18.42 -3.43
CA GLY A 208 8.10 -17.01 -3.31
C GLY A 208 7.22 -16.22 -2.34
N VAL A 209 6.26 -16.85 -1.65
CA VAL A 209 5.45 -16.19 -0.61
C VAL A 209 5.83 -16.74 0.76
N GLN A 210 6.12 -15.84 1.70
CA GLN A 210 6.39 -16.18 3.09
C GLN A 210 5.56 -15.28 3.98
N VAL A 211 4.81 -15.88 4.92
CA VAL A 211 3.96 -15.13 5.86
C VAL A 211 4.36 -15.49 7.28
N GLY A 212 4.63 -14.47 8.09
CA GLY A 212 4.92 -14.58 9.51
C GLY A 212 3.84 -13.89 10.33
N LEU A 213 3.25 -14.62 11.28
CA LEU A 213 2.25 -14.09 12.21
C LEU A 213 2.91 -13.72 13.54
N VAL A 214 3.00 -12.44 13.83
CA VAL A 214 3.54 -11.92 15.09
C VAL A 214 2.42 -11.86 16.14
N THR A 215 2.62 -12.54 17.26
CA THR A 215 1.68 -12.57 18.38
C THR A 215 1.94 -11.48 19.43
N GLY A 216 3.11 -10.86 19.39
CA GLY A 216 3.47 -9.70 20.20
C GLY A 216 3.01 -8.37 19.57
N THR A 217 3.47 -7.27 20.16
CA THR A 217 3.19 -5.92 19.66
C THR A 217 3.98 -5.62 18.39
N LEU A 218 3.30 -5.21 17.32
CA LEU A 218 3.95 -4.65 16.13
C LEU A 218 4.06 -3.12 16.23
N PRO A 219 5.08 -2.52 15.58
CA PRO A 219 5.11 -1.08 15.36
C PRO A 219 3.82 -0.61 14.68
N HIS A 220 3.26 0.49 15.16
CA HIS A 220 2.07 1.08 14.53
C HIS A 220 2.35 1.67 13.14
N SER A 221 3.63 1.97 12.83
CA SER A 221 4.07 2.46 11.53
C SER A 221 4.13 1.33 10.51
N ALA A 222 3.30 1.37 9.49
CA ALA A 222 3.40 0.47 8.36
C ALA A 222 4.58 0.86 7.46
N PHE A 223 5.37 -0.13 7.04
CA PHE A 223 6.47 0.08 6.12
C PHE A 223 6.68 -1.10 5.17
N GLN A 224 7.39 -0.84 4.08
CA GLN A 224 7.77 -1.83 3.08
C GLN A 224 9.22 -1.63 2.68
N ILE A 225 9.93 -2.72 2.40
CA ILE A 225 11.26 -2.69 1.81
C ILE A 225 11.22 -3.37 0.45
N PHE A 226 11.65 -2.65 -0.57
CA PHE A 226 11.81 -3.15 -1.93
C PHE A 226 13.28 -3.41 -2.19
N ARG A 227 13.60 -4.59 -2.71
CA ARG A 227 14.97 -4.95 -3.13
C ARG A 227 15.01 -5.18 -4.64
N LYS A 228 15.89 -4.45 -5.33
CA LYS A 228 16.17 -4.54 -6.77
C LYS A 228 17.68 -4.70 -6.96
N GLY A 229 18.15 -5.94 -7.14
CA GLY A 229 19.58 -6.25 -7.05
C GLY A 229 20.16 -5.75 -5.71
N ASP A 230 21.19 -4.92 -5.76
CA ASP A 230 21.83 -4.32 -4.57
C ASP A 230 21.11 -3.07 -4.05
N VAL A 231 20.14 -2.53 -4.80
CA VAL A 231 19.41 -1.32 -4.40
C VAL A 231 18.26 -1.70 -3.48
N LYS A 232 18.20 -1.04 -2.33
CA LYS A 232 17.12 -1.17 -1.36
C LYS A 232 16.39 0.16 -1.21
N THR A 233 15.06 0.09 -1.12
CA THR A 233 14.22 1.27 -0.90
C THR A 233 13.26 0.96 0.24
N LEU A 234 13.24 1.83 1.25
CA LEU A 234 12.29 1.81 2.35
C LEU A 234 11.14 2.77 2.05
N SER A 235 9.92 2.32 2.29
CA SER A 235 8.70 3.11 2.23
C SER A 235 7.98 3.03 3.57
N ILE A 236 7.57 4.15 4.14
CA ILE A 236 6.76 4.25 5.36
C ILE A 236 5.51 5.03 5.03
N SER A 237 4.34 4.55 5.45
CA SER A 237 3.08 5.17 5.04
C SER A 237 2.01 5.26 6.13
N PRO A 238 1.32 6.41 6.23
CA PRO A 238 0.10 6.55 7.01
C PRO A 238 -1.14 6.06 6.25
N PHE A 239 -1.03 5.80 4.94
CA PHE A 239 -2.15 5.41 4.11
C PHE A 239 -2.47 3.92 4.27
N ARG A 240 -3.75 3.58 4.46
CA ARG A 240 -4.25 2.24 4.78
C ARG A 240 -5.43 1.89 3.90
N LEU A 241 -5.49 0.65 3.44
CA LEU A 241 -6.54 0.13 2.54
C LEU A 241 -7.55 -0.81 3.24
N GLY A 242 -7.12 -1.50 4.29
CA GLY A 242 -7.94 -2.50 4.97
C GLY A 242 -8.70 -1.92 6.16
N GLU A 243 -8.42 -2.46 7.35
CA GLU A 243 -8.97 -1.98 8.60
C GLU A 243 -8.60 -0.51 8.86
N GLN A 244 -9.59 0.33 9.20
CA GLN A 244 -9.45 1.78 9.37
C GLN A 244 -8.79 2.44 8.15
N PRO A 245 -9.48 2.42 7.00
CA PRO A 245 -8.93 2.96 5.76
C PRO A 245 -8.60 4.44 5.90
N ASN A 246 -7.46 4.82 5.33
CA ASN A 246 -7.00 6.20 5.27
C ASN A 246 -6.27 6.42 3.95
N VAL A 247 -6.84 7.23 3.07
CA VAL A 247 -6.20 7.65 1.82
C VAL A 247 -6.16 9.19 1.70
N ARG A 248 -6.33 9.88 2.84
CA ARG A 248 -6.55 11.33 2.87
C ARG A 248 -5.52 12.09 3.70
N LEU A 249 -5.18 11.57 4.87
CA LEU A 249 -4.44 12.34 5.87
C LEU A 249 -3.10 11.68 6.16
N GLY A 250 -2.04 12.50 6.16
CA GLY A 250 -0.70 12.09 6.56
C GLY A 250 0.35 12.33 5.48
N VAL A 251 1.60 12.05 5.85
CA VAL A 251 2.76 12.14 4.96
C VAL A 251 3.45 10.79 4.93
N ALA A 252 3.51 10.18 3.74
CA ALA A 252 4.35 9.02 3.48
C ALA A 252 5.78 9.44 3.19
N MET A 253 6.72 8.54 3.45
CA MET A 253 8.15 8.74 3.24
C MET A 253 8.73 7.60 2.41
N ILE A 254 9.52 7.91 1.40
CA ILE A 254 10.29 6.91 0.64
C ILE A 254 11.77 7.32 0.66
N THR A 255 12.65 6.37 0.96
CA THR A 255 14.09 6.63 1.08
C THR A 255 14.93 5.44 0.65
N ASN A 256 16.13 5.72 0.13
CA ASN A 256 17.18 4.75 -0.16
C ASN A 256 18.36 4.87 0.83
N THR A 257 18.17 5.56 1.97
CA THR A 257 19.24 5.75 2.97
C THR A 257 19.56 4.43 3.68
N ASP A 258 20.81 3.98 3.57
CA ASP A 258 21.30 2.72 4.15
C ASP A 258 21.06 2.62 5.66
N GLU A 259 21.25 3.70 6.41
CA GLU A 259 21.04 3.72 7.86
C GLU A 259 19.59 3.38 8.24
N ALA A 260 18.63 4.07 7.60
CA ALA A 260 17.21 3.86 7.84
C ALA A 260 16.79 2.42 7.47
N ILE A 261 17.28 1.93 6.32
CA ILE A 261 17.01 0.58 5.84
C ILE A 261 17.58 -0.46 6.81
N ALA A 262 18.84 -0.33 7.21
CA ALA A 262 19.49 -1.27 8.12
C ALA A 262 18.81 -1.34 9.49
N LEU A 263 18.31 -0.22 10.01
CA LEU A 263 17.51 -0.18 11.24
C LEU A 263 16.20 -0.96 11.09
N HIS A 264 15.48 -0.75 9.98
CA HIS A 264 14.21 -1.46 9.73
C HIS A 264 14.42 -2.96 9.44
N GLU A 265 15.50 -3.32 8.74
CA GLU A 265 15.86 -4.73 8.50
C GLU A 265 16.14 -5.46 9.82
N ARG A 266 16.85 -4.84 10.77
CA ARG A 266 17.06 -5.44 12.11
C ARG A 266 15.74 -5.70 12.84
N THR A 267 14.80 -4.75 12.77
CA THR A 267 13.47 -4.91 13.36
C THR A 267 12.70 -6.04 12.65
N ILE A 268 12.73 -6.11 11.31
CA ILE A 268 12.14 -7.21 10.54
C ILE A 268 12.71 -8.55 10.98
N ASP A 269 14.03 -8.67 11.08
CA ASP A 269 14.68 -9.93 11.45
C ASP A 269 14.25 -10.38 12.86
N GLN A 270 14.08 -9.43 13.79
CA GLN A 270 13.55 -9.72 15.12
C GLN A 270 12.10 -10.21 15.05
N MET A 271 11.21 -9.45 14.41
CA MET A 271 9.80 -9.83 14.26
C MET A 271 9.64 -11.15 13.52
N TRP A 272 10.49 -11.41 12.52
CA TRP A 272 10.51 -12.66 11.79
C TRP A 272 10.97 -13.82 12.66
N ARG A 273 11.98 -13.66 13.52
CA ARG A 273 12.36 -14.74 14.46
C ARG A 273 11.25 -15.08 15.44
N GLU A 274 10.53 -14.07 15.93
CA GLU A 274 9.49 -14.21 16.95
C GLU A 274 8.11 -14.60 16.38
N SER A 275 7.93 -14.60 15.06
CA SER A 275 6.65 -14.92 14.41
C SER A 275 6.36 -16.42 14.33
N LEU A 276 5.08 -16.78 14.41
CA LEU A 276 4.58 -18.10 14.00
C LEU A 276 4.62 -18.18 12.47
N LYS A 277 4.89 -19.37 11.92
CA LYS A 277 5.03 -19.60 10.47
C LYS A 277 4.40 -20.93 10.06
N GLY A 278 4.06 -21.04 8.77
CA GLY A 278 3.49 -22.26 8.19
C GLY A 278 2.28 -22.76 8.99
N ARG A 279 2.22 -24.08 9.22
CA ARG A 279 1.09 -24.71 9.91
C ARG A 279 0.80 -24.15 11.30
N GLU A 280 1.82 -23.76 12.07
CA GLU A 280 1.61 -23.17 13.40
C GLU A 280 0.87 -21.83 13.34
N ALA A 281 1.21 -20.98 12.37
CA ALA A 281 0.50 -19.73 12.13
C ALA A 281 -0.94 -19.99 11.67
N ALA A 282 -1.15 -20.95 10.75
CA ALA A 282 -2.48 -21.33 10.27
C ALA A 282 -3.37 -21.84 11.40
N ASP A 283 -2.87 -22.75 12.24
CA ASP A 283 -3.59 -23.30 13.39
C ASP A 283 -3.93 -22.19 14.41
N TYR A 284 -3.03 -21.22 14.62
CA TYR A 284 -3.29 -20.08 15.49
C TYR A 284 -4.39 -19.18 14.93
N LEU A 285 -4.35 -18.85 13.64
CA LEU A 285 -5.40 -18.05 12.98
C LEU A 285 -6.77 -18.74 13.01
N ARG A 286 -6.84 -20.06 12.82
CA ARG A 286 -8.11 -20.80 12.97
C ARG A 286 -8.68 -20.69 14.38
N LYS A 287 -7.86 -20.82 15.42
CA LYS A 287 -8.29 -20.63 16.80
C LYS A 287 -8.81 -19.22 17.06
N LEU A 288 -8.18 -18.20 16.47
CA LEU A 288 -8.69 -16.82 16.55
C LEU A 288 -10.06 -16.71 15.87
N LEU A 289 -10.20 -17.24 14.65
CA LEU A 289 -11.44 -17.26 13.89
C LEU A 289 -12.58 -17.91 14.70
N GLU A 290 -12.38 -19.12 15.21
CA GLU A 290 -13.36 -19.84 16.04
C GLU A 290 -13.72 -19.10 17.33
N THR A 291 -12.77 -18.39 17.92
CA THR A 291 -13.01 -17.62 19.14
C THR A 291 -13.86 -16.39 18.85
N VAL A 292 -13.54 -15.62 17.81
CA VAL A 292 -14.31 -14.44 17.44
C VAL A 292 -15.68 -14.80 16.87
N ASP A 293 -15.83 -15.93 16.16
CA ASP A 293 -17.13 -16.43 15.73
C ASP A 293 -18.08 -16.67 16.90
N ARG A 294 -17.58 -17.36 17.94
CA ARG A 294 -18.36 -17.62 19.16
C ARG A 294 -18.75 -16.31 19.86
N GLU A 295 -17.86 -15.33 19.92
CA GLU A 295 -18.18 -13.98 20.44
C GLU A 295 -19.28 -13.29 19.61
N ASN A 296 -19.28 -13.50 18.28
CA ASN A 296 -20.25 -12.94 17.35
C ASN A 296 -21.55 -13.77 17.23
N GLY A 297 -21.68 -14.87 17.98
CA GLY A 297 -22.85 -15.75 17.92
C GLY A 297 -22.95 -16.62 16.65
N ILE A 298 -21.85 -16.78 15.91
CA ILE A 298 -21.75 -17.66 14.75
C ILE A 298 -21.40 -19.06 15.27
N THR A 299 -22.32 -20.03 15.14
CA THR A 299 -22.06 -21.44 15.45
C THR A 299 -21.33 -22.14 14.30
N PRO A 300 -20.41 -23.09 14.59
CA PRO A 300 -19.71 -23.86 13.54
C PRO A 300 -20.66 -24.64 12.61
N ASP A 301 -21.85 -24.97 13.10
CA ASP A 301 -22.95 -25.56 12.35
C ASP A 301 -24.05 -24.51 12.16
N GLY A 302 -24.06 -23.88 10.99
CA GLY A 302 -25.24 -23.20 10.48
C GLY A 302 -26.15 -24.22 9.81
N GLN A 303 -27.18 -24.67 10.53
CA GLN A 303 -28.47 -25.03 9.93
C GLN A 303 -29.43 -23.86 10.08
#